data_AF-A0AAD6F2A4-F1
#
_entry.id   AF-A0AAD6F2A4-F1
#
_cell.length_a   1.000
_cell.length_b   1.000
_cell.length_c   1.000
_cell.angle_alpha   90.00
_cell.angle_beta   90.00
_cell.angle_gamma   90.00
#
_symmetry.space_group_name_H-M   'P 1'
#
loop_
_entity.id
_entity.type
_entity.pdbx_description
1 polymer ?
#
loop_
_entity_poly.entity_id
_entity_poly.type
_entity_poly.pdbx_seq_one_letter_code
_entity_poly.pdbx_strand_id
1 'polypeptide(L)'
;NQLPDIPLTPAESAVAISQPVSANTPETVTLKPSEVTTHTPTPGRVQTRSGRVSLRCVCQLCTNHTCETAADGACWNSVMLIEGKEETVKSCLSPSEMKGQVFCYSSRNVSKRNCCFTDFCNNETLHLQPGTATMMVLK
;
A
#
# COMPACT_ATOMS: atom_id res chain seq x y z
N ASN A 1 50.37 18.34 -13.86
CA ASN A 1 49.02 18.15 -13.27
C ASN A 1 48.16 17.38 -14.25
N GLN A 2 48.30 16.05 -14.26
CA GLN A 2 47.48 15.13 -15.03
C GLN A 2 46.76 14.24 -14.01
N LEU A 3 45.43 14.32 -13.97
CA LEU A 3 44.57 13.51 -13.10
C LEU A 3 44.50 12.09 -13.68
N PRO A 4 44.59 11.01 -12.89
CA PRO A 4 44.43 9.66 -13.42
C PRO A 4 42.95 9.32 -13.63
N ASP A 5 42.63 8.74 -14.79
CA ASP A 5 41.34 8.16 -15.13
C ASP A 5 40.98 7.00 -14.20
N ILE A 6 39.81 7.07 -13.56
CA ILE A 6 39.23 5.99 -12.77
C ILE A 6 38.23 5.23 -13.66
N PRO A 7 38.41 3.93 -13.92
CA PRO A 7 37.41 3.15 -14.65
C PRO A 7 36.19 2.90 -13.77
N LEU A 8 35.01 3.30 -14.28
CA LEU A 8 33.69 2.91 -13.76
C LEU A 8 33.51 1.40 -13.93
N THR A 9 33.45 0.66 -12.82
CA THR A 9 33.05 -0.75 -12.81
C THR A 9 31.51 -0.85 -12.70
N PRO A 10 30.86 -1.78 -13.40
CA PRO A 10 29.43 -2.03 -13.22
C PRO A 10 29.20 -2.78 -11.91
N ALA A 11 28.24 -2.28 -11.12
CA ALA A 11 27.75 -2.95 -9.92
C ALA A 11 26.87 -4.15 -10.32
N GLU A 12 27.46 -5.34 -10.35
CA GLU A 12 26.71 -6.60 -10.32
C GLU A 12 26.81 -7.23 -8.93
N SER A 13 25.66 -7.36 -8.27
CA SER A 13 25.14 -8.61 -7.70
C SER A 13 24.23 -8.32 -6.51
N ALA A 14 22.91 -8.39 -6.77
CA ALA A 14 21.92 -8.51 -5.72
C ALA A 14 22.12 -9.85 -4.99
N VAL A 15 22.39 -9.79 -3.69
CA VAL A 15 22.47 -10.95 -2.80
C VAL A 15 21.06 -11.51 -2.61
N ALA A 16 20.77 -12.64 -3.26
CA ALA A 16 19.61 -13.46 -2.94
C ALA A 16 19.87 -14.18 -1.61
N ILE A 17 19.27 -13.69 -0.53
CA ILE A 17 19.25 -14.42 0.74
C ILE A 17 18.16 -15.48 0.65
N SER A 18 18.54 -16.69 0.29
CA SER A 18 17.72 -17.89 0.48
C SER A 18 17.82 -18.32 1.94
N GLN A 19 16.69 -18.34 2.66
CA GLN A 19 16.57 -19.05 3.94
C GLN A 19 15.41 -20.05 3.90
N PRO A 20 15.52 -21.17 4.63
CA PRO A 20 14.84 -22.42 4.31
C PRO A 20 13.38 -22.43 4.77
N VAL A 21 12.52 -23.00 3.91
CA VAL A 21 11.13 -23.32 4.23
C VAL A 21 11.12 -24.55 5.14
N SER A 22 10.75 -24.36 6.41
CA SER A 22 10.38 -25.47 7.30
C SER A 22 8.96 -25.91 6.95
N ALA A 23 8.82 -27.17 6.51
CA ALA A 23 7.56 -27.82 6.24
C ALA A 23 6.85 -28.15 7.57
N ASN A 24 5.73 -27.49 7.84
CA ASN A 24 4.81 -27.89 8.91
C ASN A 24 3.60 -28.60 8.30
N THR A 25 3.45 -29.87 8.67
CA THR A 25 2.35 -30.80 8.41
C THR A 25 1.03 -30.24 8.97
N PRO A 26 -0.13 -30.42 8.31
CA PRO A 26 -1.41 -30.04 8.90
C PRO A 26 -1.94 -31.14 9.82
N GLU A 27 -2.06 -30.84 11.12
CA GLU A 27 -2.83 -31.66 12.06
C GLU A 27 -4.33 -31.56 11.77
N THR A 28 -4.99 -32.72 11.72
CA THR A 28 -6.42 -32.85 11.45
C THR A 28 -7.20 -32.54 12.72
N VAL A 29 -7.85 -31.37 12.79
CA VAL A 29 -8.78 -31.04 13.87
C VAL A 29 -10.18 -31.52 13.50
N THR A 30 -10.61 -32.62 14.11
CA THR A 30 -12.00 -33.11 14.07
C THR A 30 -12.89 -32.18 14.91
N LEU A 31 -13.73 -31.39 14.26
CA LEU A 31 -14.81 -30.63 14.92
C LEU A 31 -16.13 -31.42 14.84
N LYS A 32 -16.78 -31.57 16.00
CA LYS A 32 -18.12 -32.17 16.17
C LYS A 32 -19.20 -31.34 15.46
N PRO A 33 -20.32 -31.94 15.00
CA PRO A 33 -21.42 -31.20 14.40
C PRO A 33 -22.28 -30.56 15.51
N SER A 34 -22.43 -29.23 15.46
CA SER A 34 -23.46 -28.49 16.20
C SER A 34 -24.48 -27.92 15.21
N GLU A 35 -25.73 -27.95 15.64
CA GLU A 35 -26.99 -27.73 14.94
C GLU A 35 -27.01 -26.68 13.83
N VAL A 36 -27.51 -27.11 12.67
CA VAL A 36 -27.95 -26.27 11.55
C VAL A 36 -29.26 -25.59 11.94
N THR A 37 -29.20 -24.30 12.29
CA THR A 37 -30.38 -23.43 12.24
C THR A 37 -30.51 -22.89 10.82
N THR A 38 -31.51 -23.40 10.11
CA THR A 38 -31.85 -23.03 8.74
C THR A 38 -32.32 -21.57 8.67
N HIS A 39 -31.42 -20.64 8.42
CA HIS A 39 -31.77 -19.29 7.94
C HIS A 39 -31.71 -19.28 6.42
N THR A 40 -32.90 -19.21 5.80
CA THR A 40 -33.09 -19.03 4.36
C THR A 40 -32.33 -17.78 3.88
N PRO A 41 -31.34 -17.89 2.97
CA PRO A 41 -30.73 -16.71 2.38
C PRO A 41 -31.67 -16.14 1.32
N THR A 42 -32.10 -14.89 1.53
CA THR A 42 -32.63 -14.01 0.49
C THR A 42 -31.69 -14.03 -0.73
N PRO A 43 -32.17 -13.94 -1.98
CA PRO A 43 -31.31 -13.80 -3.16
C PRO A 43 -30.68 -12.40 -3.20
N GLY A 44 -29.78 -12.14 -2.25
CA GLY A 44 -28.86 -11.02 -2.27
C GLY A 44 -27.71 -11.39 -3.19
N ARG A 45 -27.63 -10.68 -4.31
CA ARG A 45 -26.53 -10.66 -5.28
C ARG A 45 -25.20 -11.10 -4.65
N VAL A 46 -24.79 -12.35 -4.91
CA VAL A 46 -23.39 -12.76 -4.75
C VAL A 46 -22.60 -11.82 -5.63
N GLN A 47 -21.92 -10.85 -5.01
CA GLN A 47 -20.96 -10.03 -5.73
C GLN A 47 -19.78 -10.94 -5.99
N THR A 48 -19.86 -11.70 -7.09
CA THR A 48 -18.71 -12.34 -7.70
C THR A 48 -17.65 -11.26 -7.77
N ARG A 49 -16.59 -11.40 -6.95
CA ARG A 49 -15.42 -10.54 -7.05
C ARG A 49 -14.89 -10.75 -8.46
N SER A 50 -15.29 -9.84 -9.35
CA SER A 50 -14.82 -9.77 -10.72
C SER A 50 -13.30 -9.87 -10.64
N GLY A 51 -12.74 -10.91 -11.25
CA GLY A 51 -11.33 -11.26 -11.20
C GLY A 51 -10.48 -10.17 -11.81
N ARG A 52 -10.21 -9.10 -11.05
CA ARG A 52 -9.14 -8.16 -11.38
C ARG A 52 -7.83 -8.90 -11.15
N VAL A 53 -7.14 -9.20 -12.24
CA VAL A 53 -5.83 -9.88 -12.25
C VAL A 53 -4.72 -8.93 -11.77
N SER A 54 -4.93 -7.62 -11.91
CA SER A 54 -4.06 -6.56 -11.38
C SER A 54 -4.84 -5.26 -11.15
N LEU A 55 -4.26 -4.35 -10.36
CA LEU A 55 -4.74 -3.01 -10.06
C LEU A 55 -3.74 -1.98 -10.61
N ARG A 56 -4.21 -1.01 -11.41
CA ARG A 56 -3.35 0.04 -11.99
C ARG A 56 -3.46 1.34 -11.20
N CYS A 57 -2.34 2.01 -10.94
CA CYS A 57 -2.30 3.23 -10.14
C CYS A 57 -1.49 4.34 -10.81
N VAL A 58 -1.72 5.58 -10.38
CA VAL A 58 -0.80 6.69 -10.68
C VAL A 58 0.48 6.50 -9.86
N CYS A 59 1.63 6.72 -10.49
CA CYS A 59 2.92 6.68 -9.82
C CYS A 59 3.78 7.87 -10.24
N GLN A 60 4.19 8.71 -9.29
CA GLN A 60 4.93 9.94 -9.58
C GLN A 60 6.33 9.66 -10.16
N LEU A 61 7.00 8.60 -9.67
CA LEU A 61 8.41 8.31 -9.94
C LEU A 61 8.62 7.11 -10.88
N CYS A 62 7.55 6.51 -11.38
CA CYS A 62 7.61 5.36 -12.29
C CYS A 62 7.69 5.81 -13.75
N THR A 63 8.24 4.96 -14.61
CA THR A 63 8.15 5.11 -16.07
C THR A 63 6.68 5.18 -16.50
N ASN A 64 6.34 6.10 -17.42
CA ASN A 64 4.97 6.36 -17.87
C ASN A 64 3.98 6.76 -16.75
N HIS A 65 4.48 7.22 -15.60
CA HIS A 65 3.70 7.71 -14.46
C HIS A 65 2.63 6.75 -13.91
N THR A 66 2.81 5.45 -14.14
CA THR A 66 1.85 4.41 -13.75
C THR A 66 2.57 3.18 -13.24
N CYS A 67 1.86 2.38 -12.45
CA CYS A 67 2.33 1.08 -11.97
C CYS A 67 1.16 0.11 -11.87
N GLU A 68 1.46 -1.20 -11.80
CA GLU A 68 0.48 -2.25 -11.53
C GLU A 68 0.85 -3.02 -10.27
N THR A 69 -0.16 -3.46 -9.50
CA THR A 69 -0.01 -4.33 -8.33
C THR A 69 -1.02 -5.48 -8.38
N ALA A 70 -0.82 -6.48 -7.53
CA ALA A 70 -1.73 -7.63 -7.42
C ALA A 70 -3.13 -7.22 -6.94
N ALA A 71 -4.11 -8.12 -7.07
CA ALA A 71 -5.51 -7.89 -6.71
C ALA A 71 -5.74 -7.52 -5.22
N ASP A 72 -4.82 -7.91 -4.35
CA ASP A 72 -4.77 -7.65 -2.91
C ASP A 72 -3.75 -6.55 -2.53
N GLY A 73 -3.17 -5.88 -3.53
CA GLY A 73 -2.42 -4.63 -3.34
C GLY A 73 -3.33 -3.40 -3.27
N ALA A 74 -2.73 -2.21 -3.29
CA ALA A 74 -3.45 -0.94 -3.26
C ALA A 74 -2.77 0.16 -4.06
N CYS A 75 -3.54 1.17 -4.49
CA CYS A 75 -3.00 2.45 -4.90
C CYS A 75 -2.79 3.33 -3.68
N TRP A 76 -1.64 4.01 -3.61
CA TRP A 76 -1.25 4.88 -2.51
C TRP A 76 -1.13 6.33 -2.97
N ASN A 77 -1.63 7.24 -2.13
CA ASN A 77 -1.52 8.68 -2.28
C ASN A 77 -1.11 9.28 -0.93
N SER A 78 -0.07 10.11 -0.92
CA SER A 78 0.44 10.73 0.28
C SER A 78 0.80 12.19 0.04
N VAL A 79 0.47 13.03 1.00
CA VAL A 79 1.09 14.34 1.20
C VAL A 79 1.79 14.35 2.56
N MET A 80 3.01 14.85 2.61
CA MET A 80 3.81 14.97 3.83
C MET A 80 4.35 16.39 3.96
N LEU A 81 4.50 16.87 5.20
CA LEU A 81 5.17 18.14 5.48
C LEU A 81 6.67 17.90 5.61
N ILE A 82 7.46 18.45 4.68
CA ILE A 82 8.93 18.39 4.68
C ILE A 82 9.43 19.83 4.64
N GLU A 83 10.19 20.24 5.66
CA GLU A 83 10.74 21.61 5.77
C GLU A 83 9.69 22.72 5.63
N GLY A 84 8.47 22.47 6.12
CA GLY A 84 7.35 23.42 6.05
C GLY A 84 6.63 23.46 4.70
N LYS A 85 7.00 22.60 3.75
CA LYS A 85 6.36 22.46 2.44
C LYS A 85 5.63 21.13 2.30
N GLU A 86 4.48 21.15 1.64
CA GLU A 86 3.77 19.93 1.25
C GLU A 86 4.47 19.25 0.08
N GLU A 87 4.86 18.00 0.28
CA GLU A 87 5.43 17.13 -0.75
C GLU A 87 4.48 15.95 -1.00
N THR A 88 4.15 15.71 -2.27
CA THR A 88 3.19 14.67 -2.68
C THR A 88 3.91 13.47 -3.30
N VAL A 89 3.51 12.26 -2.92
CA VAL A 89 4.00 11.01 -3.49
C VAL A 89 2.85 10.06 -3.76
N LYS A 90 2.88 9.42 -4.94
CA LYS A 90 1.89 8.43 -5.40
C LYS A 90 2.61 7.19 -5.89
N SER A 91 2.10 6.02 -5.55
CA SER A 91 2.65 4.73 -6.00
C SER A 91 1.64 3.59 -5.88
N CYS A 92 2.07 2.40 -6.27
CA CYS A 92 1.43 1.14 -5.89
C CYS A 92 2.00 0.67 -4.55
N LEU A 93 1.19 -0.07 -3.80
CA LEU A 93 1.64 -0.89 -2.68
C LEU A 93 1.43 -2.36 -3.05
N SER A 94 2.47 -3.15 -2.83
CA SER A 94 2.42 -4.61 -2.92
C SER A 94 1.64 -5.20 -1.73
N PRO A 95 1.13 -6.43 -1.85
CA PRO A 95 0.46 -7.12 -0.75
C PRO A 95 1.35 -7.26 0.51
N SER A 96 2.67 -7.40 0.32
CA SER A 96 3.62 -7.48 1.42
C SER A 96 3.75 -6.15 2.19
N GLU A 97 3.76 -5.02 1.49
CA GLU A 97 3.78 -3.69 2.12
C GLU A 97 2.47 -3.39 2.85
N MET A 98 1.35 -3.88 2.32
CA MET A 98 0.02 -3.75 2.95
C MET A 98 -0.07 -4.46 4.31
N LYS A 99 0.69 -5.55 4.54
CA LYS A 99 0.72 -6.25 5.84
C LYS A 99 1.24 -5.37 6.97
N GLY A 100 2.11 -4.41 6.67
CA GLY A 100 2.62 -3.45 7.65
C GLY A 100 1.58 -2.42 8.07
N GLN A 101 0.53 -2.16 7.26
CA GLN A 101 -0.54 -1.17 7.42
C GLN A 101 -0.10 0.30 7.63
N VAL A 102 1.14 0.56 8.04
CA VAL A 102 1.72 1.89 8.31
C VAL A 102 1.68 2.84 7.12
N PHE A 103 1.76 2.31 5.90
CA PHE A 103 1.75 3.12 4.68
C PHE A 103 0.39 3.79 4.42
N CYS A 104 -0.70 3.27 4.97
CA CYS A 104 -2.03 3.82 4.77
C CYS A 104 -2.49 4.75 5.90
N TYR A 105 -1.74 4.87 7.01
CA TYR A 105 -2.16 5.67 8.17
C TYR A 105 -1.65 7.11 8.12
N SER A 106 -2.54 8.07 8.28
CA SER A 106 -2.19 9.49 8.38
C SER A 106 -1.61 9.85 9.75
N SER A 107 -0.77 10.90 9.80
CA SER A 107 -0.33 11.53 11.05
C SER A 107 -0.82 12.97 11.10
N ARG A 108 -1.46 13.37 12.20
CA ARG A 108 -2.04 14.72 12.33
C ARG A 108 -0.99 15.78 12.03
N ASN A 109 -1.31 16.70 11.12
CA ASN A 109 -0.49 17.84 10.72
C ASN A 109 0.90 17.50 10.15
N VAL A 110 1.24 16.23 9.96
CA VAL A 110 2.54 15.79 9.43
C VAL A 110 2.37 15.04 8.11
N SER A 111 1.36 14.16 8.01
CA SER A 111 1.09 13.41 6.78
C SER A 111 -0.38 13.08 6.63
N LYS A 112 -0.89 13.16 5.40
CA LYS A 112 -2.19 12.61 5.02
C LYS A 112 -1.96 11.56 3.96
N ARG A 113 -2.42 10.34 4.23
CA ARG A 113 -2.23 9.15 3.40
C ARG A 113 -3.58 8.52 3.09
N ASN A 114 -3.77 8.09 1.85
CA ASN A 114 -4.96 7.39 1.37
C ASN A 114 -4.53 6.13 0.59
N CYS A 115 -5.23 5.03 0.84
CA CYS A 115 -5.10 3.78 0.10
C CYS A 115 -6.45 3.42 -0.53
N CYS A 116 -6.44 3.05 -1.80
CA CYS A 116 -7.66 2.76 -2.54
C CYS A 116 -7.45 1.61 -3.55
N PHE A 117 -8.55 0.99 -3.99
CA PHE A 117 -8.52 -0.35 -4.60
C PHE A 117 -9.19 -0.43 -5.98
N THR A 118 -9.29 0.70 -6.68
CA THR A 118 -9.81 0.78 -8.07
C THR A 118 -8.80 1.50 -8.96
N ASP A 119 -8.85 1.25 -10.27
CA ASP A 119 -7.80 1.77 -11.16
C ASP A 119 -7.71 3.30 -11.10
N PHE A 120 -6.48 3.80 -11.00
CA PHE A 120 -6.12 5.21 -10.94
C PHE A 120 -6.83 6.03 -9.83
N CYS A 121 -7.37 5.36 -8.81
CA CYS A 121 -8.11 6.03 -7.73
C CYS A 121 -7.25 7.01 -6.90
N ASN A 122 -5.93 6.84 -6.91
CA ASN A 122 -4.98 7.75 -6.24
C ASN A 122 -4.68 9.03 -7.04
N ASN A 123 -5.45 9.35 -8.09
CA ASN A 123 -5.24 10.56 -8.88
C ASN A 123 -5.79 11.85 -8.23
N GLU A 124 -6.33 11.78 -7.01
CA GLU A 124 -6.73 12.98 -6.27
C GLU A 124 -5.51 13.75 -5.71
N THR A 125 -5.69 15.04 -5.41
CA THR A 125 -4.69 15.84 -4.69
C THR A 125 -5.04 15.85 -3.21
N LEU A 126 -4.06 15.51 -2.36
CA LEU A 126 -4.20 15.61 -0.92
C LEU A 126 -3.56 16.90 -0.43
N HIS A 127 -4.21 17.52 0.55
CA HIS A 127 -3.65 18.62 1.34
C HIS A 127 -3.70 18.24 2.81
N LEU A 128 -2.67 18.63 3.55
CA LEU A 128 -2.75 18.72 5.00
C LEU A 128 -3.72 19.87 5.27
N GLN A 129 -4.75 19.60 6.08
CA GLN A 129 -5.53 20.70 6.64
C GLN A 129 -4.52 21.57 7.41
N PRO A 130 -4.40 22.88 7.12
CA PRO A 130 -3.74 23.78 8.05
C PRO A 130 -4.47 23.55 9.36
N GLY A 131 -3.77 23.04 10.36
CA GLY A 131 -4.39 22.81 11.64
C GLY A 131 -5.09 24.11 12.00
N THR A 132 -6.41 24.05 12.16
CA THR A 132 -7.03 24.76 13.25
C THR A 132 -6.32 24.26 14.51
N ALA A 133 -5.12 24.79 14.77
CA ALA A 133 -4.91 25.42 16.04
C ALA A 133 -6.04 26.45 16.15
N THR A 134 -7.25 25.98 16.45
CA THR A 134 -8.08 26.64 17.42
C THR A 134 -7.07 27.03 18.48
N MET A 135 -6.71 28.31 18.51
CA MET A 135 -6.39 28.93 19.77
C MET A 135 -7.45 28.36 20.69
N MET A 136 -7.06 27.44 21.56
CA MET A 136 -7.75 27.33 22.83
C MET A 136 -7.55 28.72 23.41
N VAL A 137 -8.45 29.63 23.04
CA VAL A 137 -8.81 30.75 23.88
C VAL A 137 -9.37 30.03 25.09
N LEU A 138 -8.47 29.78 26.05
CA LEU A 138 -8.84 29.51 27.42
C LEU A 138 -9.72 30.70 27.81
N LYS A 139 -11.03 30.48 27.73
CA LYS A 139 -12.01 31.31 28.43
C LYS A 139 -12.07 30.83 29.86
#